data_AF-A0A6M2E1E9-F1
#
_entry.id   AF-A0A6M2E1E9-F1
#
_cell.length_a   1.000
_cell.length_b   1.000
_cell.length_c   1.000
_cell.angle_alpha   90.00
_cell.angle_beta   90.00
_cell.angle_gamma   90.00
#
_symmetry.space_group_name_H-M   'P 1'
#
loop_
_entity.id
_entity.type
_entity.pdbx_description
1 polymer ?
#
loop_
_entity_poly.entity_id
_entity_poly.type
_entity_poly.pdbx_seq_one_letter_code
_entity_poly.pdbx_strand_id
1 'polypeptide(L)'
;MTEEAARRVQTAVDNLVKELEGTHLRRILGNVHRCAVRCCDDSSLSMENARACVINCSEPLEKAQSKVEGALGNFQERIRMCVVQCENDVRDQWSPQST
;
A
#
# COMPACT_ATOMS: atom_id res chain seq x y z
N MET A 1 -17.97 -17.36 10.29
CA MET A 1 -18.41 -16.83 8.98
C MET A 1 -17.68 -15.52 8.65
N THR A 2 -17.64 -14.58 9.59
CA THR A 2 -16.95 -13.29 9.42
C THR A 2 -15.43 -13.38 9.32
N GLU A 3 -14.79 -14.30 10.05
CA GLU A 3 -13.34 -14.54 9.88
C GLU A 3 -12.96 -15.07 8.50
N GLU A 4 -13.80 -15.92 7.90
CA GLU A 4 -13.55 -16.47 6.55
C GLU A 4 -13.74 -15.39 5.48
N ALA A 5 -14.78 -14.56 5.62
CA ALA A 5 -14.95 -13.39 4.77
C ALA A 5 -13.77 -12.41 4.89
N ALA A 6 -13.28 -12.17 6.11
CA ALA A 6 -12.11 -11.33 6.36
C ALA A 6 -10.83 -11.90 5.72
N ARG A 7 -10.62 -13.23 5.78
CA ARG A 7 -9.48 -13.89 5.10
C ARG A 7 -9.54 -13.71 3.59
N ARG A 8 -10.70 -13.91 2.96
CA ARG A 8 -10.87 -13.74 1.51
C ARG A 8 -10.55 -12.31 1.07
N VAL A 9 -10.98 -11.31 1.85
CA VAL A 9 -10.65 -9.90 1.62
C VAL A 9 -9.15 -9.67 1.74
N GLN A 10 -8.49 -10.21 2.77
CA GLN A 10 -7.06 -10.08 2.95
C GLN A 10 -6.29 -10.67 1.76
N THR A 11 -6.64 -11.87 1.29
CA THR A 11 -6.00 -12.49 0.13
C THR A 11 -6.18 -11.67 -1.16
N ALA A 12 -7.38 -11.12 -1.40
CA ALA A 12 -7.63 -10.27 -2.56
C ALA A 12 -6.81 -8.98 -2.50
N VAL A 13 -6.67 -8.40 -1.31
CA VAL A 13 -5.84 -7.22 -1.06
C VAL A 13 -4.36 -7.53 -1.28
N ASP A 14 -3.85 -8.65 -0.78
CA ASP A 14 -2.45 -9.04 -0.96
C ASP A 14 -2.12 -9.25 -2.44
N ASN A 15 -3.06 -9.80 -3.22
CA ASN A 15 -2.90 -9.95 -4.67
C ASN A 15 -2.88 -8.59 -5.38
N LEU A 16 -3.75 -7.66 -5.00
CA LEU A 16 -3.74 -6.29 -5.52
C LEU A 16 -2.41 -5.60 -5.25
N VAL A 17 -1.86 -5.75 -4.04
CA VAL A 17 -0.54 -5.19 -3.68
C VAL A 17 0.56 -5.77 -4.57
N LYS A 18 0.60 -7.09 -4.75
CA LYS A 18 1.58 -7.76 -5.62
C LYS A 18 1.52 -7.26 -7.06
N GLU A 19 0.33 -7.04 -7.60
CA GLU A 19 0.16 -6.48 -8.94
C GLU A 19 0.69 -5.05 -9.01
N LEU A 20 0.37 -4.22 -8.02
CA LEU A 20 0.84 -2.83 -7.91
C LEU A 20 2.37 -2.74 -7.80
N GLU A 21 2.97 -3.66 -7.02
CA GLU A 21 4.41 -3.81 -6.89
C GLU A 21 5.06 -4.17 -8.24
N GLY A 22 4.52 -5.18 -8.92
CA GLY A 22 5.06 -5.68 -10.19
C GLY A 22 4.94 -4.68 -11.33
N THR A 23 3.85 -3.91 -11.39
CA THR A 23 3.53 -3.02 -12.52
C THR A 23 4.07 -1.62 -12.33
N HIS A 24 4.00 -1.06 -11.12
CA HIS A 24 4.27 0.35 -10.87
C HIS A 24 5.49 0.57 -9.97
N LEU A 25 5.56 -0.06 -8.80
CA LEU A 25 6.64 0.20 -7.84
C LEU A 25 7.98 -0.29 -8.35
N ARG A 26 8.03 -1.43 -9.04
CA ARG A 26 9.27 -1.94 -9.65
C ARG A 26 9.85 -0.98 -10.68
N ARG A 27 9.00 -0.32 -11.47
CA ARG A 27 9.43 0.71 -12.44
C ARG A 27 10.02 1.93 -11.73
N ILE A 28 9.37 2.38 -10.65
CA ILE A 28 9.85 3.49 -9.83
C ILE A 28 11.22 3.14 -9.24
N LEU A 29 11.36 1.96 -8.64
CA LEU A 29 12.62 1.47 -8.09
C LEU A 29 13.74 1.45 -9.14
N GLY A 30 13.45 0.99 -10.36
CA GLY A 30 14.40 1.06 -11.47
C GLY A 30 14.87 2.48 -11.79
N ASN A 31 13.98 3.47 -11.70
CA ASN A 31 14.33 4.87 -11.88
C ASN A 31 15.14 5.43 -10.72
N VAL A 32 14.84 5.04 -9.47
CA VAL A 32 15.64 5.40 -8.28
C VAL A 32 17.10 4.98 -8.49
N HIS A 33 17.33 3.73 -8.88
CA HIS A 33 18.70 3.24 -9.09
C HIS A 33 19.42 3.94 -10.25
N ARG A 34 18.74 4.19 -11.37
CA ARG A 34 19.35 4.95 -12.48
C ARG A 34 19.68 6.38 -12.09
N CYS A 35 18.82 7.02 -11.30
CA CYS A 35 19.06 8.35 -10.74
C CYS A 35 20.28 8.34 -9.82
N ALA A 36 20.38 7.37 -8.91
CA ALA A 36 21.51 7.23 -8.02
C ALA A 36 22.84 7.04 -8.77
N VAL A 37 22.86 6.21 -9.82
CA VAL A 37 24.05 6.05 -10.67
C VAL A 37 24.45 7.37 -11.31
N ARG A 38 23.49 8.12 -11.87
CA ARG A 38 23.76 9.46 -12.45
C ARG A 38 24.34 10.44 -11.42
N CYS A 39 23.85 10.42 -10.19
CA CYS A 39 24.40 11.25 -9.11
C CYS A 39 25.85 10.88 -8.77
N CYS A 40 26.21 9.59 -8.86
CA CYS A 40 27.57 9.12 -8.57
C CYS A 40 28.55 9.37 -9.73
N ASP A 41 28.06 9.33 -10.98
CA ASP A 41 28.87 9.57 -12.18
C ASP A 41 29.13 11.08 -12.43
N ASP A 42 28.38 11.95 -11.76
CA ASP A 42 28.51 13.40 -11.90
C ASP A 42 29.75 13.93 -11.16
N SER A 43 30.86 14.01 -11.89
CA SER A 43 32.13 14.58 -11.40
C SER A 43 32.07 16.05 -10.99
N SER A 44 30.99 16.79 -11.31
CA SER A 44 30.80 18.17 -10.87
C SER A 44 30.31 18.28 -9.42
N LEU A 45 29.74 17.19 -8.88
CA LEU A 45 29.26 17.15 -7.51
C LEU A 45 30.40 16.81 -6.54
N SER A 46 30.41 17.48 -5.39
CA SER A 46 31.17 16.99 -4.25
C SER A 46 30.59 15.65 -3.78
N MET A 47 31.37 14.85 -3.06
CA MET A 47 30.87 13.58 -2.52
C MET A 47 29.66 13.78 -1.60
N GLU A 48 29.61 14.89 -0.85
CA GLU A 48 28.47 15.23 0.00
C GLU A 48 27.21 15.53 -0.83
N ASN A 49 27.36 16.32 -1.89
CA ASN A 49 26.25 16.64 -2.78
C ASN A 49 25.76 15.43 -3.57
N ALA A 50 26.67 14.54 -3.99
CA ALA A 50 26.30 13.27 -4.63
C ALA A 50 25.49 12.38 -3.68
N ARG A 51 25.87 12.30 -2.39
CA ARG A 51 25.07 11.58 -1.37
C ARG A 51 23.68 12.19 -1.20
N ALA A 52 23.58 13.52 -1.11
CA ALA A 52 22.29 14.21 -1.03
C ALA A 52 21.42 13.95 -2.27
N CYS A 53 22.02 13.97 -3.46
CA CYS A 53 21.36 13.63 -4.72
C CYS A 53 20.79 12.20 -4.70
N VAL A 54 21.56 11.21 -4.24
CA VAL A 54 21.11 9.82 -4.12
C VAL A 54 19.93 9.68 -3.16
N ILE A 55 19.94 10.39 -2.02
CA ILE A 55 18.82 10.40 -1.07
C ILE A 55 17.57 10.99 -1.74
N ASN A 56 17.71 12.09 -2.48
CA ASN A 56 16.58 12.70 -3.18
C ASN A 56 16.00 11.78 -4.27
N CYS A 57 16.79 10.86 -4.83
CA CYS A 57 16.31 9.88 -5.79
C CYS A 57 15.29 8.88 -5.18
N SER A 58 15.29 8.63 -3.85
CA SER A 58 14.35 7.68 -3.22
C SER A 58 13.00 8.29 -2.86
N GLU A 59 12.89 9.62 -2.78
CA GLU A 59 11.67 10.33 -2.40
C GLU A 59 10.42 9.91 -3.22
N PRO A 60 10.48 9.68 -4.55
CA PRO A 60 9.32 9.24 -5.31
C PRO A 60 8.84 7.83 -4.91
N LEU A 61 9.76 6.95 -4.51
CA LEU A 61 9.43 5.60 -4.07
C LEU A 61 8.73 5.65 -2.71
N GLU A 62 9.26 6.42 -1.77
CA GLU A 62 8.66 6.60 -0.43
C GLU A 62 7.25 7.20 -0.52
N LYS A 63 7.06 8.22 -1.37
CA LYS A 63 5.73 8.81 -1.64
C LYS A 63 4.76 7.78 -2.21
N ALA A 64 5.22 6.95 -3.16
CA ALA A 64 4.39 5.92 -3.76
C ALA A 64 4.01 4.84 -2.74
N GLN A 65 4.96 4.34 -1.96
CA GLN A 65 4.74 3.34 -0.91
C GLN A 65 3.76 3.85 0.14
N SER A 66 4.01 5.04 0.71
CA SER A 66 3.12 5.64 1.71
C SER A 66 1.69 5.81 1.21
N LYS A 67 1.52 6.24 -0.06
CA LYS A 67 0.20 6.39 -0.65
C LYS A 67 -0.54 5.06 -0.80
N VAL A 68 0.16 4.02 -1.23
CA VAL A 68 -0.41 2.67 -1.40
C VAL A 68 -0.81 2.10 -0.04
N GLU A 69 0.09 2.16 0.95
CA GLU A 69 -0.16 1.69 2.31
C GLU A 69 -1.35 2.41 2.96
N GLY A 70 -1.40 3.74 2.86
CA GLY A 70 -2.49 4.53 3.41
C GLY A 70 -3.85 4.24 2.75
N ALA A 71 -3.88 4.18 1.41
CA ALA A 71 -5.10 3.86 0.67
C ALA A 71 -5.60 2.44 0.99
N LEU A 72 -4.67 1.48 1.07
CA LEU A 72 -5.00 0.10 1.36
C LEU A 72 -5.47 -0.11 2.80
N GLY A 73 -4.81 0.52 3.77
CA GLY A 73 -5.24 0.48 5.16
C GLY A 73 -6.67 1.03 5.34
N ASN A 74 -6.96 2.17 4.71
CA ASN A 74 -8.32 2.73 4.71
C ASN A 74 -9.34 1.76 4.07
N PHE A 75 -8.99 1.16 2.93
CA PHE A 75 -9.85 0.21 2.24
C PHE A 75 -10.13 -1.05 3.07
N GLN A 76 -9.10 -1.65 3.67
CA GLN A 76 -9.23 -2.82 4.54
C GLN A 76 -10.13 -2.53 5.75
N GLU A 77 -9.95 -1.38 6.41
CA GLU A 77 -10.75 -0.99 7.57
C GLU A 77 -12.23 -0.86 7.21
N ARG A 78 -12.53 -0.16 6.10
CA ARG A 78 -13.91 0.02 5.63
C ARG A 78 -14.59 -1.30 5.29
N ILE A 79 -13.89 -2.24 4.66
CA ILE A 79 -14.47 -3.54 4.35
C ILE A 79 -14.68 -4.37 5.62
N ARG A 80 -13.73 -4.37 6.58
CA ARG A 80 -13.92 -5.04 7.87
C ARG A 80 -15.18 -4.54 8.57
N MET A 81 -15.36 -3.22 8.66
CA MET A 81 -16.56 -2.62 9.24
C MET A 81 -17.84 -3.02 8.48
N CYS A 82 -17.81 -3.05 7.15
CA CYS A 82 -18.96 -3.46 6.33
C CYS A 82 -19.38 -4.93 6.59
N VAL A 83 -18.39 -5.82 6.72
CA VAL A 83 -18.62 -7.24 7.01
C VAL A 83 -19.25 -7.44 8.40
N VAL A 84 -18.75 -6.72 9.41
CA VAL A 84 -19.32 -6.74 10.77
C VAL A 84 -20.73 -6.14 10.79
N GLN A 85 -20.94 -5.02 10.09
CA GLN A 85 -22.26 -4.40 10.00
C GLN A 85 -23.27 -5.33 9.34
N CYS A 86 -22.90 -5.99 8.25
CA CYS A 86 -23.75 -6.98 7.58
C CYS A 86 -24.14 -8.13 8.52
N GLU A 87 -23.21 -8.65 9.32
CA GLU A 87 -23.51 -9.66 10.32
C GLU A 87 -24.49 -9.16 11.38
N ASN A 88 -24.30 -7.93 11.87
CA ASN A 88 -25.20 -7.31 12.84
C ASN A 88 -26.60 -7.10 12.26
N ASP A 89 -26.71 -6.56 11.04
CA ASP A 89 -28.00 -6.30 10.37
C ASP A 89 -28.80 -7.60 10.18
N VAL A 90 -28.13 -8.70 9.81
CA VAL A 90 -28.75 -10.03 9.69
C VAL A 90 -29.16 -10.52 11.08
N ARG A 91 -28.30 -10.40 12.09
CA ARG A 91 -28.64 -10.83 13.45
C ARG A 91 -29.86 -10.06 13.99
N ASP A 92 -29.93 -8.76 13.76
CA ASP A 92 -31.01 -7.91 14.27
C ASP A 92 -32.35 -8.19 13.55
N GLN A 93 -32.32 -8.53 12.25
CA GLN A 93 -33.51 -8.96 11.51
C GLN A 93 -34.06 -10.33 11.97
N TRP A 94 -33.18 -11.21 12.46
CA TRP A 94 -33.55 -12.58 12.84
C TRP A 94 -33.66 -12.80 14.35
N SER A 95 -33.27 -11.81 15.17
CA SER A 95 -33.55 -11.80 16.60
C SER A 95 -35.03 -11.47 16.78
N PRO A 96 -35.89 -12.39 17.28
CA PRO A 96 -37.25 -12.02 17.59
C PRO A 96 -37.19 -10.88 18.60
N GLN A 97 -37.85 -9.75 18.31
CA GLN A 97 -38.10 -8.71 19.29
C GLN A 97 -38.86 -9.37 20.45
N SER A 98 -38.14 -9.79 21.48
CA SER A 98 -38.70 -10.27 22.72
C SER A 98 -39.39 -9.08 23.38
N THR A 99 -40.67 -8.93 23.08
CA THR A 99 -41.64 -8.17 23.87
C THR A 99 -42.19 -9.07 24.95
#